data_AF-A0AA39PZ59-F1
#
_entry.id   AF-A0AA39PZ59-F1
#
_cell.length_a   1.000
_cell.length_b   1.000
_cell.length_c   1.000
_cell.angle_alpha   90.00
_cell.angle_beta   90.00
_cell.angle_gamma   90.00
#
_symmetry.space_group_name_H-M   'P 1'
#
loop_
_entity.id
_entity.type
_entity.pdbx_description
1 polymer ?
#
loop_
_entity_poly.entity_id
_entity_poly.type
_entity_poly.pdbx_seq_one_letter_code
_entity_poly.pdbx_strand_id
1 'polypeptide(L)'
;MTLYGMPIFLEDKSGRLTGSEFIDIHDRMRFSYRCTARDSAHTAYMIYNLSAMVYQGSCPRAVVALDFGPNNALGTVSFSSRETVPMKKYLPKISNHGGAYKPRKFVASDSQEYIWSYRTQEGQEWTCTNTSGYLVAYYSLKVPGEPHYEGSSGCTLTIDEAFGHIAAECLASLMIMRHIAEYNCLIITLLLPLYHSF
;
A
#
# COMPACT_ATOMS: atom_id res chain seq x y z
N MET A 1 -11.01 -2.15 -19.61
CA MET A 1 -11.68 -1.84 -18.33
C MET A 1 -12.69 -0.75 -18.63
N THR A 2 -13.95 -0.94 -18.27
CA THR A 2 -14.97 0.12 -18.42
C THR A 2 -14.67 1.23 -17.42
N LEU A 3 -14.61 2.48 -17.88
CA LEU A 3 -14.45 3.65 -17.01
C LEU A 3 -15.84 4.08 -16.52
N TYR A 4 -15.99 4.25 -15.21
CA TYR A 4 -17.22 4.65 -14.54
C TYR A 4 -17.22 6.14 -14.15
N GLY A 5 -16.10 6.84 -14.36
CA GLY A 5 -15.89 8.21 -13.89
C GLY A 5 -15.75 8.31 -12.37
N MET A 6 -15.38 7.21 -11.70
CA MET A 6 -15.35 7.11 -10.24
C MET A 6 -14.06 6.44 -9.75
N PRO A 7 -13.38 6.98 -8.71
CA PRO A 7 -12.20 6.37 -8.11
C PRO A 7 -12.45 4.93 -7.65
N ILE A 8 -11.40 4.11 -7.63
CA ILE A 8 -11.40 2.76 -7.06
C ILE A 8 -11.18 2.88 -5.55
N PHE A 9 -12.17 2.48 -4.75
CA PHE A 9 -12.17 2.60 -3.30
C PHE A 9 -11.86 1.26 -2.66
N LEU A 10 -10.58 0.91 -2.58
CA LEU A 10 -10.13 -0.35 -2.02
C LEU A 10 -10.18 -0.31 -0.49
N GLU A 11 -11.25 -0.85 0.08
CA GLU A 11 -11.44 -1.00 1.51
C GLU A 11 -10.40 -1.96 2.10
N ASP A 12 -9.56 -1.48 3.02
CA ASP A 12 -8.62 -2.32 3.78
C ASP A 12 -9.40 -3.02 4.90
N LYS A 13 -9.59 -4.34 4.79
CA LYS A 13 -10.44 -5.09 5.73
C LYS A 13 -9.84 -5.20 7.14
N SER A 14 -8.51 -5.13 7.29
CA SER A 14 -7.84 -5.34 8.59
C SER A 14 -7.07 -4.13 9.12
N GLY A 15 -6.59 -3.25 8.22
CA GLY A 15 -5.70 -2.15 8.56
C GLY A 15 -4.28 -2.59 8.95
N ARG A 16 -3.96 -3.90 8.90
CA ARG A 16 -2.72 -4.48 9.44
C ARG A 16 -1.62 -4.63 8.38
N LEU A 17 -0.37 -4.43 8.81
CA LEU A 17 0.83 -4.70 7.99
C LEU A 17 1.17 -6.18 7.84
N THR A 18 0.51 -7.06 8.58
CA THR A 18 0.75 -8.51 8.58
C THR A 18 -0.15 -9.29 7.65
N GLY A 19 -1.11 -8.61 7.00
CA GLY A 19 -2.02 -9.21 6.03
C GLY A 19 -3.37 -8.51 6.02
N SER A 20 -3.94 -8.35 4.82
CA SER A 20 -5.27 -7.80 4.63
C SER A 20 -5.87 -8.19 3.27
N GLU A 21 -7.15 -7.90 3.11
CA GLU A 21 -7.80 -7.83 1.81
C GLU A 21 -8.15 -6.37 1.50
N PHE A 22 -8.12 -6.05 0.21
CA PHE A 22 -8.40 -4.72 -0.34
C PHE A 22 -9.50 -4.90 -1.37
N ILE A 23 -10.71 -4.45 -1.05
CA ILE A 23 -11.91 -4.73 -1.85
C ILE A 23 -12.53 -3.41 -2.31
N ASP A 24 -12.67 -3.22 -3.62
CA ASP A 24 -13.39 -2.07 -4.17
C ASP A 24 -14.86 -2.13 -3.75
N ILE A 25 -15.42 -1.02 -3.28
CA ILE A 25 -16.84 -0.94 -2.85
C ILE A 25 -17.83 -1.27 -3.99
N HIS A 26 -17.40 -1.14 -5.24
CA HIS A 26 -18.17 -1.48 -6.43
C HIS A 26 -17.75 -2.83 -7.04
N ASP A 27 -16.96 -3.63 -6.32
CA ASP A 27 -16.48 -4.96 -6.71
C ASP A 27 -15.76 -4.99 -8.08
N ARG A 28 -15.16 -3.85 -8.48
CA ARG A 28 -14.38 -3.76 -9.72
C ARG A 28 -12.98 -4.33 -9.56
N MET A 29 -12.46 -4.33 -8.34
CA MET A 29 -11.08 -4.72 -8.05
C MET A 29 -10.93 -5.31 -6.65
N ARG A 30 -10.20 -6.42 -6.55
CA ARG A 30 -9.88 -7.06 -5.27
C ARG A 30 -8.42 -7.51 -5.24
N PHE A 31 -7.73 -7.16 -4.15
CA PHE A 31 -6.41 -7.70 -3.83
C PHE A 31 -6.40 -8.41 -2.48
N SER A 32 -5.51 -9.38 -2.34
CA SER A 32 -5.16 -9.94 -1.03
C SER A 32 -3.67 -9.80 -0.79
N TYR A 33 -3.32 -9.21 0.35
CA TYR A 33 -1.96 -9.06 0.85
C TYR A 33 -1.75 -10.08 1.97
N ARG A 34 -0.87 -11.06 1.77
CA ARG A 34 -0.70 -12.19 2.70
C ARG A 34 0.75 -12.45 3.02
N CYS A 35 1.03 -12.73 4.29
CA CYS A 35 2.30 -13.33 4.69
C CYS A 35 2.37 -14.76 4.11
N THR A 36 3.45 -15.08 3.42
CA THR A 36 3.66 -16.37 2.76
C THR A 36 4.89 -17.11 3.27
N ALA A 37 5.87 -16.38 3.84
CA ALA A 37 6.99 -16.95 4.57
C ALA A 37 7.39 -16.01 5.70
N ARG A 38 7.80 -16.56 6.84
CA ARG A 38 8.35 -15.82 7.98
C ARG A 38 9.31 -16.68 8.75
N ASP A 39 10.55 -16.23 8.84
CA ASP A 39 11.59 -16.83 9.67
C ASP A 39 12.50 -15.74 10.27
N SER A 40 13.60 -16.16 10.90
CA SER A 40 14.57 -15.22 11.49
C SER A 40 15.38 -14.43 10.46
N ALA A 41 15.43 -14.90 9.20
CA ALA A 41 16.17 -14.26 8.13
C ALA A 41 15.31 -13.26 7.36
N HIS A 42 14.03 -13.55 7.14
CA HIS A 42 13.17 -12.70 6.33
C HIS A 42 11.66 -12.90 6.59
N THR A 43 10.85 -11.97 6.10
CA THR A 43 9.39 -12.09 6.02
C THR A 43 8.91 -11.71 4.63
N ALA A 44 8.29 -12.67 3.93
CA ALA A 44 7.78 -12.50 2.58
C ALA A 44 6.25 -12.34 2.59
N TYR A 45 5.78 -11.30 1.90
CA TYR A 45 4.36 -11.06 1.62
C TYR A 45 4.10 -11.12 0.13
N MET A 46 2.94 -11.65 -0.25
CA MET A 46 2.48 -11.63 -1.64
C MET A 46 1.19 -10.83 -1.76
N ILE A 47 1.08 -10.08 -2.85
CA ILE A 47 -0.15 -9.44 -3.31
C ILE A 47 -0.71 -10.28 -4.44
N TYR A 48 -1.92 -10.80 -4.23
CA TYR A 48 -2.69 -11.53 -5.23
C TYR A 48 -3.77 -10.63 -5.81
N ASN A 49 -3.92 -10.64 -7.13
CA ASN A 49 -5.09 -10.07 -7.79
C ASN A 49 -6.21 -11.13 -7.80
N LEU A 50 -7.32 -10.81 -7.15
CA LEU A 50 -8.49 -11.69 -7.00
C LEU A 50 -9.66 -11.26 -7.89
N SER A 51 -9.55 -10.15 -8.63
CA SER A 51 -10.64 -9.61 -9.45
C SER A 51 -11.12 -10.60 -10.53
N ALA A 52 -10.21 -11.40 -11.08
CA ALA A 52 -10.56 -12.42 -12.09
C ALA A 52 -11.32 -13.62 -11.49
N MET A 53 -11.23 -13.86 -10.18
CA MET A 53 -11.95 -14.96 -9.52
C MET A 53 -13.45 -14.67 -9.47
N VAL A 54 -13.83 -13.40 -9.31
CA VAL A 54 -15.23 -12.95 -9.26
C VAL A 54 -15.97 -13.28 -10.56
N TYR A 55 -15.29 -13.22 -11.70
CA TYR A 55 -15.93 -13.35 -13.01
C TYR A 55 -15.58 -14.63 -13.78
N GLN A 56 -14.47 -15.31 -13.49
CA GLN A 56 -13.93 -16.36 -14.38
C GLN A 56 -13.49 -17.66 -13.66
N GLY A 57 -13.66 -17.77 -12.33
CA GLY A 57 -13.28 -18.99 -11.60
C GLY A 57 -11.80 -19.39 -11.70
N SER A 58 -10.94 -18.45 -12.10
CA SER A 58 -9.50 -18.67 -12.28
C SER A 58 -8.75 -18.71 -10.94
N CYS A 59 -7.55 -19.28 -10.91
CA CYS A 59 -6.70 -19.30 -9.71
C CYS A 59 -6.19 -17.88 -9.34
N PRO A 60 -5.91 -17.60 -8.05
CA PRO A 60 -5.36 -16.32 -7.64
C PRO A 60 -3.99 -16.10 -8.30
N ARG A 61 -3.82 -14.96 -8.97
CA ARG A 61 -2.53 -14.62 -9.58
C ARG A 61 -1.72 -13.74 -8.63
N ALA A 62 -0.56 -14.22 -8.19
CA ALA A 62 0.42 -13.38 -7.50
C ALA A 62 0.94 -12.32 -8.49
N VAL A 63 0.76 -11.04 -8.15
CA VAL A 63 1.18 -9.90 -8.97
C VAL A 63 2.40 -9.19 -8.41
N VAL A 64 2.59 -9.24 -7.09
CA VAL A 64 3.75 -8.65 -6.39
C VAL A 64 4.22 -9.58 -5.27
N ALA A 65 5.53 -9.69 -5.08
CA ALA A 65 6.16 -10.24 -3.88
C ALA A 65 7.00 -9.15 -3.19
N LEU A 66 6.79 -8.98 -1.89
CA LEU A 66 7.56 -8.12 -1.00
C LEU A 66 8.34 -9.00 -0.04
N ASP A 67 9.66 -8.91 -0.09
CA ASP A 67 10.55 -9.66 0.79
C ASP A 67 11.28 -8.69 1.72
N PHE A 68 10.92 -8.71 3.00
CA PHE A 68 11.55 -7.89 4.03
C PHE A 68 12.67 -8.69 4.70
N GLY A 69 13.83 -8.06 4.85
CA GLY A 69 14.98 -8.67 5.52
C GLY A 69 14.80 -8.79 7.04
N PRO A 70 15.84 -9.26 7.73
CA PRO A 70 15.77 -9.53 9.16
C PRO A 70 15.55 -8.22 9.94
N ASN A 71 14.92 -8.32 11.12
CA ASN A 71 14.61 -7.18 11.98
C ASN A 71 13.83 -6.06 11.25
N ASN A 72 12.87 -6.43 10.40
CA ASN A 72 12.04 -5.51 9.62
C ASN A 72 12.83 -4.64 8.63
N ALA A 73 14.06 -5.03 8.27
CA ALA A 73 14.84 -4.32 7.27
C ALA A 73 14.16 -4.36 5.89
N LEU A 74 14.34 -3.30 5.10
CA LEU A 74 13.93 -3.32 3.69
C LEU A 74 14.76 -4.34 2.91
N GLY A 75 14.08 -5.26 2.22
CA GLY A 75 14.69 -6.21 1.29
C GLY A 75 14.36 -5.87 -0.15
N THR A 76 13.58 -6.72 -0.82
CA THR A 76 13.31 -6.65 -2.26
C THR A 76 11.83 -6.64 -2.61
N VAL A 77 11.50 -6.11 -3.78
CA VAL A 77 10.18 -6.19 -4.38
C VAL A 77 10.31 -6.83 -5.77
N SER A 78 9.40 -7.74 -6.09
CA SER A 78 9.31 -8.38 -7.41
C SER A 78 7.91 -8.24 -7.96
N PHE A 79 7.79 -7.86 -9.23
CA PHE A 79 6.52 -7.83 -9.96
C PHE A 79 6.50 -9.00 -10.95
N SER A 80 5.34 -9.62 -11.17
CA SER A 80 5.23 -10.91 -11.90
C SER A 80 5.89 -11.00 -13.30
N SER A 81 6.26 -9.88 -13.91
CA SER A 81 6.91 -9.77 -15.22
C SER A 81 8.18 -8.92 -15.22
N ARG A 82 8.75 -8.61 -14.04
CA ARG A 82 9.91 -7.72 -13.88
C ARG A 82 10.97 -8.34 -12.99
N GLU A 83 12.18 -7.85 -13.13
CA GLU A 83 13.28 -8.20 -12.25
C GLU A 83 12.97 -7.82 -10.80
N THR A 84 13.54 -8.58 -9.87
CA THR A 84 13.53 -8.28 -8.44
C THR A 84 14.40 -7.05 -8.17
N VAL A 85 13.82 -6.03 -7.54
CA VAL A 85 14.51 -4.77 -7.25
C VAL A 85 14.62 -4.57 -5.73
N PRO A 86 15.78 -4.13 -5.20
CA PRO A 86 15.86 -3.70 -3.81
C PRO A 86 14.86 -2.58 -3.50
N MET A 87 14.08 -2.70 -2.43
CA MET A 87 13.04 -1.71 -2.08
C MET A 87 13.62 -0.29 -1.90
N LYS A 88 14.88 -0.17 -1.46
CA LYS A 88 15.60 1.11 -1.35
C LYS A 88 15.84 1.78 -2.71
N LYS A 89 16.01 0.99 -3.78
CA LYS A 89 16.16 1.47 -5.17
C LYS A 89 14.80 1.68 -5.84
N TYR A 90 13.79 0.89 -5.47
CA TYR A 90 12.43 1.05 -5.97
C TYR A 90 11.73 2.29 -5.39
N LEU A 91 11.93 2.58 -4.10
CA LEU A 91 11.36 3.72 -3.37
C LEU A 91 12.46 4.65 -2.77
N PRO A 92 13.31 5.29 -3.60
CA PRO A 92 14.31 6.23 -3.12
C PRO A 92 13.66 7.44 -2.45
N LYS A 93 14.39 8.02 -1.47
CA LYS A 93 14.01 9.27 -0.78
C LYS A 93 14.15 10.45 -1.73
N ILE A 94 13.17 11.36 -1.72
CA ILE A 94 13.22 12.63 -2.45
C ILE A 94 13.77 13.71 -1.50
N SER A 95 15.09 13.92 -1.52
CA SER A 95 15.80 14.98 -0.78
C SER A 95 15.66 14.94 0.77
N ASN A 96 16.52 15.72 1.45
CA ASN A 96 16.57 15.89 2.90
C ASN A 96 15.69 17.06 3.38
N HIS A 97 14.42 17.09 2.99
CA HIS A 97 13.47 18.00 3.64
C HIS A 97 13.24 17.55 5.08
N GLY A 98 13.30 18.48 6.03
CA GLY A 98 13.45 18.28 7.49
C GLY A 98 12.22 17.74 8.23
N GLY A 99 11.46 16.82 7.64
CA GLY A 99 10.34 16.14 8.29
C GLY A 99 10.71 14.74 8.81
N ALA A 100 9.98 14.25 9.82
CA ALA A 100 10.11 12.88 10.32
C ALA A 100 9.84 11.82 9.23
N TYR A 101 8.97 12.14 8.27
CA TYR A 101 8.59 11.26 7.16
C TYR A 101 9.05 11.89 5.85
N LYS A 102 10.02 11.25 5.20
CA LYS A 102 10.59 11.74 3.94
C LYS A 102 9.77 11.22 2.76
N PRO A 103 9.33 12.10 1.83
CA PRO A 103 8.69 11.67 0.60
C PRO A 103 9.58 10.69 -0.18
N ARG A 104 8.95 9.72 -0.83
CA ARG A 104 9.64 8.72 -1.64
C ARG A 104 8.93 8.56 -2.96
N LYS A 105 9.70 8.28 -4.00
CA LYS A 105 9.17 8.09 -5.34
C LYS A 105 9.38 6.69 -5.85
N PHE A 106 8.53 6.24 -6.77
CA PHE A 106 8.73 5.03 -7.54
C PHE A 106 8.39 5.27 -9.01
N VAL A 107 8.87 4.39 -9.88
CA VAL A 107 8.51 4.35 -11.29
C VAL A 107 7.61 3.14 -11.50
N ALA A 108 6.40 3.37 -12.01
CA ALA A 108 5.42 2.30 -12.20
C ALA A 108 5.56 1.64 -13.58
N SER A 109 4.59 0.80 -13.93
CA SER A 109 4.67 0.01 -15.16
C SER A 109 4.45 0.79 -16.44
N ASP A 110 3.79 1.93 -16.35
CA ASP A 110 3.60 2.90 -17.43
C ASP A 110 4.80 3.84 -17.63
N SER A 111 5.93 3.57 -16.96
CA SER A 111 7.17 4.36 -17.01
C SER A 111 7.04 5.78 -16.45
N GLN A 112 5.96 6.07 -15.71
CA GLN A 112 5.79 7.35 -15.04
C GLN A 112 6.30 7.30 -13.60
N GLU A 113 6.69 8.48 -13.10
CA GLU A 113 7.16 8.67 -11.74
C GLU A 113 6.03 9.15 -10.82
N TYR A 114 5.96 8.53 -9.64
CA TYR A 114 4.94 8.77 -8.63
C TYR A 114 5.57 9.01 -7.27
N ILE A 115 4.95 9.85 -6.45
CA ILE A 115 5.51 10.34 -5.18
C ILE A 115 4.53 10.08 -4.05
N TRP A 116 4.96 9.33 -3.04
CA TRP A 116 4.25 9.19 -1.77
C TRP A 116 4.72 10.24 -0.77
N SER A 117 3.77 10.96 -0.18
CA SER A 117 3.97 11.94 0.88
C SER A 117 3.08 11.60 2.09
N TYR A 118 3.56 11.92 3.30
CA TYR A 118 2.87 11.59 4.55
C TYR A 118 2.11 12.78 5.09
N ARG A 119 0.80 12.63 5.34
CA ARG A 119 -0.09 13.62 5.98
C ARG A 119 0.04 15.04 5.42
N THR A 120 0.17 15.15 4.10
CA THR A 120 0.21 16.44 3.39
C THR A 120 -1.19 17.01 3.13
N GLN A 121 -2.23 16.18 3.23
CA GLN A 121 -3.63 16.59 3.08
C GLN A 121 -4.43 16.08 4.29
N GLU A 122 -5.44 16.84 4.69
CA GLU A 122 -6.34 16.44 5.78
C GLU A 122 -7.08 15.14 5.45
N GLY A 123 -7.21 14.25 6.44
CA GLY A 123 -7.86 12.95 6.28
C GLY A 123 -7.07 11.92 5.47
N GLN A 124 -5.91 12.27 4.90
CA GLN A 124 -5.05 11.36 4.14
C GLN A 124 -3.77 11.08 4.91
N GLU A 125 -3.59 9.83 5.33
CA GLU A 125 -2.33 9.42 5.95
C GLU A 125 -1.20 9.41 4.92
N TRP A 126 -1.48 8.87 3.73
CA TRP A 126 -0.55 8.85 2.61
C TRP A 126 -1.22 9.43 1.37
N THR A 127 -0.52 10.31 0.67
CA THR A 127 -0.96 10.89 -0.61
C THR A 127 0.06 10.52 -1.69
N CYS A 128 -0.42 9.98 -2.81
CA CYS A 128 0.36 9.67 -4.00
C CYS A 128 0.01 10.64 -5.12
N THR A 129 1.02 11.33 -5.67
CA THR A 129 0.86 12.19 -6.85
C THR A 129 1.79 11.77 -7.97
N ASN A 130 1.46 12.14 -9.21
CA ASN A 130 2.46 12.14 -10.28
C ASN A 130 3.38 13.37 -10.19
N THR A 131 4.33 13.50 -11.12
CA THR A 131 5.30 14.62 -11.17
C THR A 131 4.67 15.99 -11.43
N SER A 132 3.48 16.03 -12.03
CA SER A 132 2.71 17.26 -12.24
C SER A 132 1.84 17.65 -11.02
N GLY A 133 1.87 16.85 -9.95
CA GLY A 133 1.09 17.09 -8.74
C GLY A 133 -0.36 16.61 -8.82
N TYR A 134 -0.76 15.89 -9.87
CA TYR A 134 -2.09 15.28 -9.93
C TYR A 134 -2.20 14.15 -8.92
N LEU A 135 -3.34 14.08 -8.24
CA LEU A 135 -3.65 13.01 -7.31
C LEU A 135 -3.81 11.69 -8.06
N VAL A 136 -3.09 10.67 -7.62
CA VAL A 136 -3.07 9.33 -8.23
C VAL A 136 -3.73 8.32 -7.29
N ALA A 137 -3.35 8.38 -6.01
CA ALA A 137 -3.94 7.56 -4.97
C ALA A 137 -3.79 8.23 -3.61
N TYR A 138 -4.56 7.80 -2.62
CA TYR A 138 -4.32 8.16 -1.22
C TYR A 138 -4.82 7.04 -0.30
N TYR A 139 -4.26 6.99 0.90
CA TYR A 139 -4.69 6.09 1.96
C TYR A 139 -5.25 6.90 3.12
N SER A 140 -6.50 6.65 3.50
CA SER A 140 -7.18 7.27 4.62
C SER A 140 -7.34 6.29 5.78
N LEU A 141 -7.19 6.78 7.00
CA LEU A 141 -7.53 6.05 8.21
C LEU A 141 -9.02 6.21 8.51
N LYS A 142 -9.55 5.27 9.28
CA LYS A 142 -10.85 5.41 9.93
C LYS A 142 -10.92 6.73 10.71
N VAL A 143 -12.06 7.42 10.66
CA VAL A 143 -12.23 8.69 11.37
C VAL A 143 -12.27 8.43 12.88
N PRO A 144 -11.53 9.21 13.70
CA PRO A 144 -11.59 9.09 15.14
C PRO A 144 -13.02 9.26 15.68
N GLY A 145 -13.47 8.34 16.54
CA GLY A 145 -14.80 8.37 17.14
C GLY A 145 -15.88 7.58 16.40
N GLU A 146 -15.59 7.07 15.19
CA GLU A 146 -16.53 6.20 14.48
C GLU A 146 -16.66 4.81 15.14
N PRO A 147 -17.85 4.16 15.05
CA PRO A 147 -18.09 2.84 15.62
C PRO A 147 -17.23 1.77 14.93
N HIS A 148 -17.02 0.64 15.60
CA HIS A 148 -16.42 -0.52 14.95
C HIS A 148 -17.29 -0.97 13.77
N TYR A 149 -16.66 -1.20 12.63
CA TYR A 149 -17.32 -1.69 11.41
C TYR A 149 -17.06 -3.18 11.31
N GLU A 150 -18.11 -3.99 11.32
CA GLU A 150 -17.97 -5.43 11.24
C GLU A 150 -17.26 -5.83 9.93
N GLY A 151 -16.14 -6.55 10.07
CA GLY A 151 -15.33 -6.98 8.93
C GLY A 151 -14.58 -5.87 8.20
N SER A 152 -14.46 -4.67 8.77
CA SER A 152 -13.75 -3.54 8.15
C SER A 152 -12.82 -2.85 9.13
N SER A 153 -11.67 -2.36 8.65
CA SER A 153 -10.82 -1.48 9.45
C SER A 153 -11.28 -0.01 9.42
N GLY A 154 -12.19 0.35 8.50
CA GLY A 154 -12.51 1.73 8.16
C GLY A 154 -11.40 2.47 7.40
N CYS A 155 -10.26 1.82 7.12
CA CYS A 155 -9.21 2.39 6.28
C CYS A 155 -9.46 2.08 4.81
N THR A 156 -9.04 2.96 3.90
CA THR A 156 -9.28 2.82 2.46
C THR A 156 -8.07 3.28 1.67
N LEU A 157 -7.66 2.50 0.66
CA LEU A 157 -6.80 2.95 -0.43
C LEU A 157 -7.67 3.40 -1.61
N THR A 158 -7.75 4.70 -1.83
CA THR A 158 -8.45 5.26 -2.98
C THR A 158 -7.47 5.49 -4.13
N ILE A 159 -7.82 5.05 -5.34
CA ILE A 159 -7.01 5.23 -6.54
C ILE A 159 -7.87 5.91 -7.60
N ASP A 160 -7.37 6.99 -8.19
CA ASP A 160 -8.06 7.64 -9.30
C ASP A 160 -8.21 6.65 -10.46
N GLU A 161 -9.40 6.62 -11.09
CA GLU A 161 -9.75 5.59 -12.06
C GLU A 161 -8.80 5.56 -13.27
N ALA A 162 -8.24 6.72 -13.65
CA ALA A 162 -7.28 6.83 -14.74
C ALA A 162 -5.96 6.09 -14.44
N PHE A 163 -5.70 5.76 -13.17
CA PHE A 163 -4.51 5.05 -12.70
C PHE A 163 -4.82 3.62 -12.21
N GLY A 164 -6.00 3.08 -12.51
CA GLY A 164 -6.38 1.72 -12.14
C GLY A 164 -5.42 0.64 -12.69
N HIS A 165 -4.71 0.90 -13.80
CA HIS A 165 -3.73 -0.03 -14.38
C HIS A 165 -2.50 -0.25 -13.49
N ILE A 166 -2.14 0.71 -12.63
CA ILE A 166 -1.02 0.60 -11.68
C ILE A 166 -1.47 0.28 -10.25
N ALA A 167 -2.72 -0.11 -10.04
CA ALA A 167 -3.28 -0.27 -8.69
C ALA A 167 -2.50 -1.25 -7.78
N ALA A 168 -1.99 -2.35 -8.36
CA ALA A 168 -1.14 -3.28 -7.61
C ALA A 168 0.21 -2.66 -7.20
N GLU A 169 0.77 -1.78 -8.02
CA GLU A 169 2.00 -1.03 -7.73
C GLU A 169 1.75 0.07 -6.69
N CYS A 170 0.58 0.72 -6.73
CA CYS A 170 0.12 1.63 -5.68
C CYS A 170 -0.02 0.91 -4.34
N LEU A 171 -0.66 -0.26 -4.30
CA LEU A 171 -0.78 -1.05 -3.07
C LEU A 171 0.60 -1.51 -2.57
N ALA A 172 1.43 -2.08 -3.44
CA ALA A 172 2.77 -2.53 -3.06
C ALA A 172 3.63 -1.40 -2.49
N SER A 173 3.67 -0.26 -3.18
CA SER A 173 4.44 0.90 -2.73
C SER A 173 3.87 1.47 -1.43
N LEU A 174 2.55 1.55 -1.27
CA LEU A 174 1.91 1.94 -0.01
C LEU A 174 2.33 1.01 1.14
N MET A 175 2.27 -0.32 0.95
CA MET A 175 2.65 -1.26 2.02
C MET A 175 4.11 -1.11 2.43
N ILE A 176 5.01 -0.86 1.48
CA ILE A 176 6.41 -0.53 1.80
C ILE A 176 6.51 0.80 2.56
N MET A 177 5.77 1.84 2.17
CA MET A 177 5.76 3.13 2.87
C MET A 177 5.27 3.00 4.31
N ARG A 178 4.17 2.28 4.53
CA ARG A 178 3.63 2.03 5.87
C ARG A 178 4.59 1.19 6.73
N HIS A 179 5.25 0.19 6.14
CA HIS A 179 6.31 -0.58 6.82
C HIS A 179 7.50 0.29 7.23
N ILE A 180 7.93 1.21 6.36
CA ILE A 180 8.99 2.17 6.67
C ILE A 180 8.57 3.08 7.83
N ALA A 181 7.34 3.55 7.83
CA ALA A 181 6.83 4.39 8.90
C ALA A 181 6.83 3.66 10.24
N GLU A 182 6.37 2.40 10.27
CA GLU A 182 6.31 1.56 11.48
C GLU A 182 7.69 1.23 12.08
N TYR A 183 8.67 0.86 11.23
CA TYR A 183 9.90 0.24 11.72
C TYR A 183 11.19 1.05 11.53
N ASN A 184 11.21 2.03 10.63
CA ASN A 184 12.42 2.78 10.30
C ASN A 184 12.39 4.24 10.78
N CYS A 185 11.29 4.72 11.35
CA CYS A 185 11.24 6.04 11.98
C CYS A 185 11.55 5.94 13.47
N LEU A 186 12.67 6.57 13.89
CA LEU A 186 13.17 6.69 15.27
C LEU A 186 12.20 7.38 16.27
N ILE A 187 10.94 7.61 15.91
CA ILE A 187 9.93 8.28 16.74
C ILE A 187 8.92 7.31 17.36
N ILE A 188 8.79 6.08 16.85
CA ILE A 188 7.74 5.14 17.31
C ILE A 188 7.97 4.58 18.72
N THR A 189 9.13 4.81 19.35
CA THR A 189 9.28 4.51 20.78
C THR A 189 8.60 5.54 21.71
N LEU A 190 8.09 6.67 21.20
CA LEU A 190 7.55 7.74 22.06
C LEU A 190 6.14 8.25 21.70
N LEU A 191 5.50 7.80 20.62
CA LEU A 191 4.20 8.36 20.18
C LEU A 191 3.13 7.34 19.78
N LEU A 192 3.20 6.08 20.23
CA LEU A 192 2.00 5.25 20.31
C LEU A 192 1.31 5.54 21.64
N PRO A 193 0.19 6.29 21.70
CA PRO A 193 -0.75 6.07 22.78
C PRO A 193 -1.30 4.66 22.58
N LEU A 194 -1.06 3.81 23.57
CA LEU A 194 -1.80 2.61 23.93
C LEU A 194 -3.09 2.39 23.10
N TYR A 195 -2.98 1.74 21.95
CA TYR A 195 -4.10 1.04 21.30
C TYR A 195 -3.86 -0.46 21.40
N HIS A 196 -3.60 -0.91 22.63
CA HIS A 196 -3.86 -2.28 23.07
C HIS A 196 -4.91 -2.20 24.17
N SER A 197 -6.17 -2.14 23.76
CA SER A 197 -7.35 -2.61 24.50
C SER A 197 -8.56 -2.35 23.59
N PHE A 198 -9.07 -3.42 23.00
CA PHE A 198 -10.47 -3.79 22.74
C PHE A 198 -10.48 -4.87 21.65
#